data_AF-A0A537G993-F1
#
_entry.id   AF-A0A537G993-F1
#
_cell.length_a   1.000
_cell.length_b   1.000
_cell.length_c   1.000
_cell.angle_alpha   90.00
_cell.angle_beta   90.00
_cell.angle_gamma   90.00
#
_symmetry.space_group_name_H-M   'P 1'
#
loop_
_entity.id
_entity.type
_entity.pdbx_description
1 polymer ?
#
loop_
_entity_poly.entity_id
_entity_poly.type
_entity_poly.pdbx_seq_one_letter_code
_entity_poly.pdbx_strand_id
1 'polypeptide(L)'
;MQTNPKRSTGYDLRRLVGSVNQLRFNDNKGEVSFFGQKMIILRRDVIRIMREALERLVGDQSAPFLSYLASGIGVHEGSIFRESIGSTGEQSRQSLENLVHSALEDTNLGLGKIQINGLDFDKSSANIVVANCFEATENGSSEEPNCIFTSGFLAGIFAEVLDKTVQAKEVRCMSQGAPECEFQISLAETGDGEAERPKVDLKDVDGGAELKGEVKPGTGGGSTDSKSAIGTSQGASEDQTGQSDTAEIDAGVEKAARIAKHKQHFWNKFKKE
;
A
#
# COMPACT_ATOMS: atom_id res chain seq x y z
N MET A 1 25.64 -26.59 32.61
CA MET A 1 24.30 -26.42 32.01
C MET A 1 23.67 -25.18 32.62
N GLN A 2 23.74 -24.03 31.95
CA GLN A 2 22.87 -22.89 32.24
C GLN A 2 22.38 -22.38 30.90
N THR A 3 21.08 -22.54 30.69
CA THR A 3 20.36 -22.28 29.44
C THR A 3 20.08 -20.79 29.32
N ASN A 4 20.63 -20.19 28.26
CA ASN A 4 20.38 -18.84 27.78
C ASN A 4 18.87 -18.64 27.50
N PRO A 5 18.19 -17.60 28.05
CA PRO A 5 16.80 -17.35 27.73
C PRO A 5 16.69 -16.82 26.29
N LYS A 6 15.90 -17.52 25.47
CA LYS A 6 15.59 -17.16 24.08
C LYS A 6 15.03 -15.74 24.03
N ARG A 7 15.76 -14.86 23.34
CA ARG A 7 15.37 -13.50 22.97
C ARG A 7 14.15 -13.59 22.03
N SER A 8 12.97 -13.19 22.50
CA SER A 8 11.78 -13.11 21.65
C SER A 8 11.95 -11.96 20.66
N THR A 9 12.03 -12.28 19.37
CA THR A 9 11.98 -11.30 18.26
C THR A 9 10.53 -10.86 18.03
N GLY A 10 9.92 -10.26 19.04
CA GLY A 10 8.74 -9.43 18.85
C GLY A 10 9.23 -8.07 18.38
N TYR A 11 8.79 -7.61 17.22
CA TYR A 11 9.03 -6.25 16.78
C TYR A 11 8.33 -5.32 17.78
N ASP A 12 9.10 -4.77 18.72
CA ASP A 12 8.59 -3.82 19.70
C ASP A 12 8.43 -2.46 19.01
N LEU A 13 7.26 -2.26 18.39
CA LEU A 13 6.87 -1.05 17.69
C LEU A 13 6.94 0.20 18.59
N ARG A 14 6.87 0.06 19.92
CA ARG A 14 7.08 1.20 20.83
C ARG A 14 8.50 1.76 20.74
N ARG A 15 9.47 0.95 20.29
CA ARG A 15 10.85 1.39 20.01
C ARG A 15 11.01 2.00 18.61
N LEU A 16 10.04 1.79 17.71
CA LEU A 16 9.97 2.41 16.37
C LEU A 16 9.37 3.82 16.40
N VAL A 17 8.47 4.09 17.35
CA VAL A 17 7.79 5.40 17.46
C VAL A 17 8.61 6.42 18.29
N GLY A 18 9.49 5.96 19.18
CA GLY A 18 10.13 6.81 20.19
C GLY A 18 11.40 7.58 19.77
N SER A 19 12.16 7.12 18.77
CA SER A 19 13.33 7.87 18.28
C SER A 19 13.87 7.25 17.00
N VAL A 20 14.34 8.07 16.06
CA VAL A 20 15.12 7.76 14.84
C VAL A 20 14.29 7.64 13.55
N ASN A 21 14.33 8.73 12.76
CA ASN A 21 13.97 8.87 11.34
C ASN A 21 13.07 7.76 10.74
N GLN A 22 11.77 8.01 10.78
CA GLN A 22 10.71 7.20 10.17
C GLN A 22 10.84 7.11 8.65
N LEU A 23 11.46 8.13 8.02
CA LEU A 23 11.75 8.22 6.59
C LEU A 23 13.26 8.17 6.36
N ARG A 24 13.73 7.28 5.48
CA ARG A 24 15.14 7.16 5.11
C ARG A 24 15.32 7.30 3.62
N PHE A 25 16.31 8.10 3.24
CA PHE A 25 16.77 8.25 1.87
C PHE A 25 18.10 7.51 1.71
N ASN A 26 18.21 6.70 0.67
CA ASN A 26 19.45 6.08 0.24
C ASN A 26 19.79 6.59 -1.15
N ASP A 27 20.48 7.74 -1.20
CA ASP A 27 20.79 8.45 -2.45
C ASP A 27 21.65 7.61 -3.40
N ASN A 28 22.53 6.75 -2.85
CA ASN A 28 23.38 5.87 -3.64
C ASN A 28 22.58 4.83 -4.44
N LYS A 29 21.38 4.47 -3.96
CA LYS A 29 20.48 3.52 -4.64
C LYS A 29 19.21 4.18 -5.19
N GLY A 30 18.98 5.46 -4.91
CA GLY A 30 17.73 6.16 -5.23
C GLY A 30 16.51 5.59 -4.48
N GLU A 31 16.69 5.02 -3.29
CA GLU A 31 15.61 4.40 -2.52
C GLU A 31 15.08 5.32 -1.43
N VAL A 32 13.76 5.37 -1.28
CA VAL A 32 13.08 5.97 -0.13
C VAL A 32 12.44 4.84 0.66
N SER A 33 12.56 4.87 1.98
CA SER A 33 11.87 3.92 2.84
C SER A 33 11.18 4.60 4.01
N PHE A 34 9.96 4.13 4.30
CA PHE A 34 9.13 4.59 5.41
C PHE A 34 8.84 3.39 6.30
N PHE A 35 9.23 3.44 7.59
CA PHE A 35 9.14 2.29 8.51
C PHE A 35 9.74 0.97 7.94
N GLY A 36 10.78 1.08 7.12
CA GLY A 36 11.43 -0.08 6.48
C GLY A 36 10.73 -0.59 5.22
N GLN A 37 9.54 -0.08 4.90
CA GLN A 37 8.87 -0.34 3.62
C GLN A 37 9.45 0.57 2.54
N LYS A 38 9.68 0.03 1.35
CA LYS A 38 10.17 0.82 0.20
C LYS A 38 9.02 1.65 -0.35
N MET A 39 9.25 2.95 -0.47
CA MET A 39 8.26 3.92 -0.92
C MET A 39 8.77 4.66 -2.15
N ILE A 40 7.82 5.27 -2.87
CA ILE A 40 8.10 6.27 -3.88
C ILE A 40 7.49 7.60 -3.46
N ILE A 41 8.10 8.70 -3.90
CA ILE A 41 7.55 10.05 -3.71
C ILE A 41 6.91 10.46 -5.04
N LEU A 42 5.60 10.67 -5.01
CA LEU A 42 4.83 11.18 -6.14
C LEU A 42 4.26 12.54 -5.81
N ARG A 43 3.96 13.32 -6.84
CA ARG A 43 3.23 14.59 -6.69
C ARG A 43 1.81 14.32 -6.21
N ARG A 44 1.26 15.27 -5.45
CA ARG A 44 -0.11 15.21 -4.89
C ARG A 44 -1.19 14.97 -5.96
N ASP A 45 -1.00 15.52 -7.16
CA ASP A 45 -1.98 15.49 -8.24
C ASP A 45 -1.95 14.23 -9.12
N VAL A 46 -1.07 13.27 -8.81
CA VAL A 46 -0.89 12.06 -9.63
C VAL A 46 -2.18 11.26 -9.77
N ILE A 47 -2.95 11.11 -8.69
CA ILE A 47 -4.21 10.35 -8.68
C ILE A 47 -5.28 11.05 -9.51
N ARG A 48 -5.35 12.39 -9.46
CA ARG A 48 -6.25 13.15 -10.33
C ARG A 48 -5.91 12.93 -11.80
N ILE A 49 -4.64 13.01 -12.17
CA ILE A 49 -4.21 12.79 -13.56
C ILE A 49 -4.57 11.37 -14.02
N MET A 50 -4.35 10.35 -13.18
CA MET A 50 -4.75 8.98 -13.48
C MET A 50 -6.25 8.83 -13.66
N ARG A 51 -7.05 9.47 -12.80
CA ARG A 51 -8.51 9.45 -12.91
C ARG A 51 -8.98 10.11 -14.21
N GLU A 52 -8.51 11.31 -14.53
CA GLU A 52 -8.88 12.01 -15.78
C GLU A 52 -8.50 11.21 -17.03
N ALA A 53 -7.35 10.53 -17.00
CA ALA A 53 -6.94 9.65 -18.09
C ALA A 53 -7.87 8.43 -18.19
N LEU A 54 -8.26 7.84 -17.05
CA LEU A 54 -9.19 6.71 -17.00
C LEU A 54 -10.60 7.12 -17.46
N GLU A 55 -11.10 8.28 -17.06
CA GLU A 55 -12.36 8.87 -17.53
C GLU A 55 -12.39 9.02 -19.05
N ARG A 56 -11.28 9.44 -19.68
CA ARG A 56 -11.18 9.51 -21.15
C ARG A 56 -11.24 8.15 -21.84
N LEU A 57 -10.87 7.07 -21.14
CA LEU A 57 -10.83 5.72 -21.70
C LEU A 57 -12.14 4.96 -21.51
N VAL A 58 -12.73 5.05 -20.32
CA VAL A 58 -13.87 4.22 -19.91
C VAL A 58 -15.08 5.01 -19.42
N GLY A 59 -15.05 6.35 -19.51
CA GLY A 59 -16.16 7.23 -19.13
C GLY A 59 -16.58 7.04 -17.68
N ASP A 60 -17.89 6.86 -17.48
CA ASP A 60 -18.53 6.72 -16.17
C ASP A 60 -18.05 5.50 -15.37
N GLN A 61 -17.40 4.52 -16.02
CA GLN A 61 -16.82 3.36 -15.33
C GLN A 61 -15.50 3.69 -14.62
N SER A 62 -14.91 4.86 -14.87
CA SER A 62 -13.62 5.25 -14.27
C SER A 62 -13.62 5.22 -12.74
N ALA A 63 -14.68 5.72 -12.10
CA ALA A 63 -14.81 5.78 -10.66
C ALA A 63 -14.79 4.38 -9.99
N PRO A 64 -15.65 3.40 -10.38
CA PRO A 64 -15.59 2.07 -9.80
C PRO A 64 -14.26 1.35 -10.10
N PHE A 65 -13.65 1.56 -11.28
CA PHE A 65 -12.34 1.00 -11.59
C PHE A 65 -11.24 1.57 -10.67
N LEU A 66 -11.19 2.89 -10.49
CA LEU A 66 -10.21 3.52 -9.60
C LEU A 66 -10.39 3.09 -8.15
N SER A 67 -11.63 3.01 -7.68
CA SER A 67 -11.95 2.53 -6.33
C SER A 67 -11.50 1.07 -6.12
N TYR A 68 -11.72 0.20 -7.10
CA TYR A 68 -11.26 -1.19 -7.06
C TYR A 68 -9.73 -1.30 -6.97
N LEU A 69 -9.01 -0.54 -7.80
CA LEU A 69 -7.54 -0.50 -7.77
C LEU A 69 -7.02 -0.01 -6.42
N ALA A 70 -7.61 1.07 -5.89
CA ALA A 70 -7.24 1.62 -4.59
C ALA A 70 -7.52 0.63 -3.44
N SER A 71 -8.64 -0.11 -3.50
CA SER A 71 -8.96 -1.16 -2.53
C SER A 71 -7.94 -2.28 -2.52
N GLY A 72 -7.44 -2.71 -3.69
CA GLY A 72 -6.34 -3.68 -3.76
C GLY A 72 -5.08 -3.22 -3.04
N ILE A 73 -4.71 -1.93 -3.16
CA ILE A 73 -3.59 -1.34 -2.42
C ILE A 73 -3.90 -1.32 -0.92
N GLY A 74 -5.13 -0.94 -0.54
CA GLY A 74 -5.57 -0.91 0.84
C GLY A 74 -5.54 -2.28 1.52
N VAL A 75 -5.97 -3.34 0.82
CA VAL A 75 -5.91 -4.73 1.31
C VAL A 75 -4.46 -5.12 1.62
N HIS A 76 -3.54 -4.79 0.72
CA HIS A 76 -2.13 -5.07 0.98
C HIS A 76 -1.63 -4.36 2.25
N GLU A 77 -1.92 -3.06 2.41
CA GLU A 77 -1.57 -2.33 3.64
C GLU A 77 -2.23 -2.89 4.90
N GLY A 78 -3.52 -3.23 4.83
CA GLY A 78 -4.26 -3.80 5.96
C GLY A 78 -3.74 -5.18 6.38
N SER A 79 -3.28 -6.00 5.42
CA SER A 79 -2.67 -7.31 5.72
C SER A 79 -1.39 -7.18 6.55
N ILE A 80 -0.60 -6.13 6.32
CA ILE A 80 0.63 -5.85 7.09
C ILE A 80 0.29 -5.58 8.55
N PHE A 81 -0.80 -4.87 8.83
CA PHE A 81 -1.27 -4.65 10.21
C PHE A 81 -1.63 -5.97 10.88
N ARG A 82 -2.37 -6.84 10.18
CA ARG A 82 -2.79 -8.14 10.71
C ARG A 82 -1.64 -9.12 10.89
N GLU A 83 -0.64 -9.12 10.02
CA GLU A 83 0.56 -9.95 10.17
C GLU A 83 1.46 -9.48 11.33
N SER A 84 1.43 -8.18 11.64
CA SER A 84 2.24 -7.57 12.70
C SER A 84 1.78 -7.96 14.11
N ILE A 85 0.47 -8.15 14.30
CA ILE A 85 -0.13 -8.71 15.51
C ILE A 85 -0.12 -10.24 15.44
N GLY A 86 1.05 -10.85 15.71
CA GLY A 86 1.29 -12.31 15.64
C GLY A 86 0.53 -13.19 16.66
N SER A 87 -0.68 -12.82 17.07
CA SER A 87 -1.51 -13.54 18.04
C SER A 87 -2.99 -13.56 17.60
N THR A 88 -3.75 -14.55 18.07
CA THR A 88 -5.20 -14.68 17.83
C THR A 88 -5.98 -14.52 19.14
N GLY A 89 -7.19 -13.95 19.08
CA GLY A 89 -8.07 -13.75 20.24
C GLY A 89 -8.38 -12.28 20.57
N GLU A 90 -9.02 -12.03 21.71
CA GLU A 90 -9.53 -10.68 22.07
C GLU A 90 -8.43 -9.66 22.35
N GLN A 91 -7.32 -10.09 22.95
CA GLN A 91 -6.11 -9.27 23.10
C GLN A 91 -5.50 -8.88 21.74
N SER A 92 -5.73 -9.69 20.71
CA SER A 92 -5.30 -9.38 19.34
C SER A 92 -6.15 -8.26 18.73
N ARG A 93 -7.46 -8.22 19.00
CA ARG A 93 -8.34 -7.13 18.54
C ARG A 93 -7.92 -5.78 19.09
N GLN A 94 -7.71 -5.67 20.40
CA GLN A 94 -7.26 -4.42 21.01
C GLN A 94 -5.87 -4.00 20.51
N SER A 95 -4.97 -4.96 20.30
CA SER A 95 -3.64 -4.67 19.76
C SER A 95 -3.71 -4.19 18.31
N LEU A 96 -4.60 -4.78 17.50
CA LEU A 96 -4.84 -4.37 16.12
C LEU A 96 -5.47 -2.98 16.06
N GLU A 97 -6.48 -2.71 16.88
CA GLU A 97 -7.12 -1.40 17.00
C GLU A 97 -6.06 -0.33 17.29
N ASN A 98 -5.26 -0.52 18.34
CA ASN A 98 -4.20 0.42 18.71
C ASN A 98 -3.16 0.59 17.59
N LEU A 99 -2.82 -0.50 16.89
CA LEU A 99 -1.91 -0.45 15.75
C LEU A 99 -2.49 0.36 14.59
N VAL A 100 -3.78 0.16 14.27
CA VAL A 100 -4.47 0.87 13.19
C VAL A 100 -4.59 2.36 13.51
N HIS A 101 -4.95 2.73 14.74
CA HIS A 101 -4.93 4.13 15.18
C HIS A 101 -3.54 4.74 15.06
N SER A 102 -2.50 4.08 15.60
CA SER A 102 -1.13 4.59 15.52
C SER A 102 -0.66 4.71 14.06
N ALA A 103 -0.92 3.70 13.24
CA ALA A 103 -0.51 3.70 11.85
C ALA A 103 -1.22 4.79 11.05
N LEU A 104 -2.54 4.93 11.14
CA LEU A 104 -3.29 5.89 10.31
C LEU A 104 -3.23 7.32 10.87
N GLU A 105 -3.36 7.53 12.18
CA GLU A 105 -3.45 8.88 12.75
C GLU A 105 -2.08 9.55 12.95
N ASP A 106 -1.04 8.77 13.26
CA ASP A 106 0.32 9.31 13.42
C ASP A 106 0.98 9.51 12.06
N THR A 107 0.90 8.52 11.16
CA THR A 107 1.59 8.61 9.85
C THR A 107 0.78 9.35 8.80
N ASN A 108 -0.55 9.33 8.90
CA ASN A 108 -1.49 9.93 7.96
C ASN A 108 -1.41 9.40 6.51
N LEU A 109 -0.45 8.50 6.22
CA LEU A 109 -0.15 7.89 4.92
C LEU A 109 -0.09 8.87 3.73
N GLY A 110 0.10 10.17 4.00
CA GLY A 110 0.03 11.23 2.98
C GLY A 110 -1.37 11.54 2.44
N LEU A 111 -2.44 11.00 3.03
CA LEU A 111 -3.82 11.20 2.56
C LEU A 111 -4.44 12.54 3.03
N GLY A 112 -3.91 13.12 4.10
CA GLY A 112 -4.52 14.23 4.85
C GLY A 112 -4.42 13.94 6.34
N LYS A 113 -4.93 14.83 7.21
CA LYS A 113 -4.94 14.55 8.65
C LYS A 113 -6.08 13.58 8.97
N ILE A 114 -5.73 12.34 9.29
CA ILE A 114 -6.67 11.25 9.56
C ILE A 114 -7.04 11.23 11.04
N GLN A 115 -8.32 10.98 11.31
CA GLN A 115 -8.85 10.62 12.61
C GLN A 115 -9.85 9.48 12.45
N ILE A 116 -9.73 8.43 13.28
CA ILE A 116 -10.64 7.30 13.29
C ILE A 116 -11.58 7.44 14.48
N ASN A 117 -12.88 7.46 14.20
CA ASN A 117 -13.95 7.62 15.16
C ASN A 117 -14.83 6.36 15.20
N GLY A 118 -14.87 5.69 16.34
CA GLY A 118 -15.80 4.59 16.58
C GLY A 118 -15.55 3.35 15.73
N LEU A 119 -14.31 2.84 15.74
CA LEU A 119 -13.99 1.52 15.20
C LEU A 119 -14.66 0.44 16.06
N ASP A 120 -15.64 -0.26 15.49
CA ASP A 120 -16.46 -1.28 16.14
C ASP A 120 -16.30 -2.60 15.38
N PHE A 121 -15.55 -3.54 15.96
CA PHE A 121 -15.29 -4.85 15.36
C PHE A 121 -16.54 -5.72 15.30
N ASP A 122 -17.47 -5.57 16.24
CA ASP A 122 -18.66 -6.40 16.31
C ASP A 122 -19.70 -5.96 15.27
N LYS A 123 -19.84 -4.65 15.04
CA LYS A 123 -20.66 -4.09 13.95
C LYS A 123 -19.93 -4.03 12.60
N SER A 124 -18.62 -4.27 12.59
CA SER A 124 -17.78 -4.14 11.40
C SER A 124 -17.93 -2.76 10.75
N SER A 125 -17.78 -1.72 11.58
CA SER A 125 -17.99 -0.33 11.18
C SER A 125 -16.93 0.59 11.75
N ALA A 126 -16.64 1.68 11.04
CA ALA A 126 -15.79 2.76 11.50
C ALA A 126 -16.20 4.06 10.81
N ASN A 127 -15.99 5.21 11.46
CA ASN A 127 -16.09 6.51 10.79
C ASN A 127 -14.69 7.10 10.72
N ILE A 128 -14.32 7.66 9.57
CA ILE A 128 -12.99 8.19 9.33
C ILE A 128 -13.14 9.61 8.85
N VAL A 129 -12.44 10.53 9.51
CA VAL A 129 -12.39 11.94 9.14
C VAL A 129 -11.02 12.23 8.58
N VAL A 130 -10.98 12.91 7.43
CA VAL A 130 -9.75 13.31 6.76
C VAL A 130 -9.81 14.81 6.48
N ALA A 131 -9.14 15.59 7.34
CA ALA A 131 -8.96 17.02 7.11
C ALA A 131 -7.80 17.26 6.13
N ASN A 132 -7.89 18.29 5.28
CA ASN A 132 -6.91 18.53 4.21
C ASN A 132 -6.70 17.27 3.33
N CYS A 133 -7.79 16.59 2.96
CA CYS A 133 -7.72 15.42 2.10
C CYS A 133 -6.99 15.77 0.80
N PHE A 134 -5.99 14.95 0.45
CA PHE A 134 -5.15 15.21 -0.71
C PHE A 134 -5.96 15.20 -2.00
N GLU A 135 -6.86 14.24 -2.13
CA GLU A 135 -7.67 14.00 -3.32
C GLU A 135 -8.71 15.10 -3.55
N ALA A 136 -9.49 15.45 -2.51
CA ALA A 136 -10.46 16.54 -2.60
C ALA A 136 -9.82 17.88 -3.01
N THR A 137 -8.63 18.17 -2.46
CA THR A 137 -7.92 19.42 -2.75
C THR A 137 -7.48 19.49 -4.20
N GLU A 138 -7.00 18.37 -4.76
CA GLU A 138 -6.56 18.32 -6.15
C GLU A 138 -7.73 18.26 -7.13
N ASN A 139 -8.84 17.65 -6.75
CA ASN A 139 -10.04 17.55 -7.59
C ASN A 139 -10.77 18.88 -7.76
N GLY A 140 -10.61 19.81 -6.81
CA GLY A 140 -11.34 21.07 -6.82
C GLY A 140 -12.81 20.90 -6.43
N SER A 141 -13.65 21.87 -6.84
CA SER A 141 -15.07 21.87 -6.48
C SER A 141 -15.89 20.83 -7.26
N SER A 142 -16.86 20.21 -6.61
CA SER A 142 -17.76 19.21 -7.21
C SER A 142 -19.14 19.24 -6.53
N GLU A 143 -20.17 18.81 -7.26
CA GLU A 143 -21.52 18.65 -6.73
C GLU A 143 -21.65 17.38 -5.88
N GLU A 144 -20.82 16.37 -6.16
CA GLU A 144 -20.84 15.05 -5.50
C GLU A 144 -19.52 14.79 -4.76
N PRO A 145 -19.50 13.87 -3.76
CA PRO A 145 -18.26 13.40 -3.16
C PRO A 145 -17.35 12.77 -4.22
N ASN A 146 -16.05 13.10 -4.20
CA ASN A 146 -15.14 12.72 -5.28
C ASN A 146 -13.80 12.14 -4.80
N CYS A 147 -13.65 11.77 -3.53
CA CYS A 147 -12.46 11.11 -3.00
C CYS A 147 -12.52 9.59 -3.27
N ILE A 148 -12.53 9.23 -4.55
CA ILE A 148 -12.74 7.86 -5.03
C ILE A 148 -11.58 6.95 -4.63
N PHE A 149 -10.34 7.40 -4.81
CA PHE A 149 -9.15 6.64 -4.42
C PHE A 149 -9.11 6.44 -2.91
N THR A 150 -9.34 7.51 -2.15
CA THR A 150 -9.31 7.48 -0.68
C THR A 150 -10.39 6.52 -0.14
N SER A 151 -11.60 6.56 -0.70
CA SER A 151 -12.67 5.63 -0.34
C SER A 151 -12.26 4.18 -0.61
N GLY A 152 -11.79 3.86 -1.82
CA GLY A 152 -11.35 2.51 -2.17
C GLY A 152 -10.21 2.03 -1.27
N PHE A 153 -9.20 2.86 -1.06
CA PHE A 153 -8.05 2.54 -0.22
C PHE A 153 -8.45 2.24 1.24
N LEU A 154 -9.31 3.07 1.84
CA LEU A 154 -9.82 2.83 3.19
C LEU A 154 -10.68 1.56 3.25
N ALA A 155 -11.52 1.30 2.25
CA ALA A 155 -12.29 0.06 2.19
C ALA A 155 -11.38 -1.18 2.21
N GLY A 156 -10.29 -1.15 1.44
CA GLY A 156 -9.30 -2.23 1.41
C GLY A 156 -8.61 -2.46 2.76
N ILE A 157 -8.13 -1.39 3.41
CA ILE A 157 -7.49 -1.49 4.73
C ILE A 157 -8.47 -2.10 5.73
N PHE A 158 -9.69 -1.55 5.81
CA PHE A 158 -10.65 -1.96 6.83
C PHE A 158 -11.26 -3.34 6.54
N ALA A 159 -11.25 -3.81 5.30
CA ALA A 159 -11.59 -5.20 4.99
C ALA A 159 -10.62 -6.18 5.69
N GLU A 160 -9.33 -5.86 5.67
CA GLU A 160 -8.30 -6.64 6.35
C GLU A 160 -8.22 -6.37 7.86
N VAL A 161 -8.60 -5.19 8.35
CA VAL A 161 -8.65 -4.93 9.80
C VAL A 161 -9.84 -5.65 10.44
N LEU A 162 -11.01 -5.60 9.80
CA LEU A 162 -12.26 -6.16 10.35
C LEU A 162 -12.46 -7.64 10.00
N ASP A 163 -11.67 -8.19 9.07
CA ASP A 163 -11.86 -9.52 8.48
C ASP A 163 -13.24 -9.73 7.86
N LYS A 164 -13.72 -8.71 7.15
CA LYS A 164 -15.04 -8.67 6.53
C LYS A 164 -14.98 -7.98 5.18
N THR A 165 -15.93 -8.29 4.32
CA THR A 165 -16.17 -7.49 3.11
C THR A 165 -16.88 -6.21 3.52
N VAL A 166 -16.17 -5.09 3.46
CA VAL A 166 -16.69 -3.76 3.80
C VAL A 166 -16.59 -2.82 2.61
N GLN A 167 -17.36 -1.75 2.65
CA GLN A 167 -17.27 -0.62 1.74
C GLN A 167 -16.98 0.66 2.54
N ALA A 168 -16.35 1.64 1.90
CA ALA A 168 -16.19 2.98 2.43
C ALA A 168 -17.03 3.95 1.59
N LYS A 169 -17.98 4.62 2.22
CA LYS A 169 -18.80 5.65 1.59
C LYS A 169 -18.37 7.02 2.08
N GLU A 170 -17.96 7.90 1.16
CA GLU A 170 -17.76 9.32 1.49
C GLU A 170 -19.14 9.99 1.69
N VAL A 171 -19.39 10.49 2.90
CA VAL A 171 -20.68 11.11 3.28
C VAL A 171 -20.61 12.63 3.31
N ARG A 172 -19.41 13.20 3.42
CA ARG A 172 -19.13 14.63 3.26
C ARG A 172 -17.78 14.80 2.59
N CYS A 173 -17.65 15.81 1.73
CA CYS A 173 -16.44 16.07 0.96
C CYS A 173 -16.05 17.55 0.98
N MET A 174 -14.75 17.82 1.09
CA MET A 174 -14.22 19.19 0.95
C MET A 174 -14.49 19.79 -0.43
N SER A 175 -14.56 18.96 -1.48
CA SER A 175 -14.93 19.41 -2.83
C SER A 175 -16.35 19.95 -2.92
N GLN A 176 -17.24 19.55 -2.01
CA GLN A 176 -18.60 20.08 -1.90
C GLN A 176 -18.69 21.32 -0.97
N GLY A 177 -17.55 21.80 -0.46
CA GLY A 177 -17.47 22.93 0.47
C GLY A 177 -17.57 22.54 1.95
N ALA A 178 -17.54 21.25 2.29
CA ALA A 178 -17.41 20.81 3.69
C ALA A 178 -16.01 21.17 4.26
N PRO A 179 -15.86 21.33 5.58
CA PRO A 179 -14.55 21.62 6.18
C PRO A 179 -13.56 20.44 6.07
N GLU A 180 -14.08 19.21 6.03
CA GLU A 180 -13.31 17.97 6.00
C GLU A 180 -14.06 16.88 5.23
N CYS A 181 -13.34 15.84 4.83
CA CYS A 181 -13.93 14.65 4.22
C CYS A 181 -14.29 13.63 5.30
N GLU A 182 -15.51 13.08 5.26
CA GLU A 182 -15.98 12.07 6.20
C GLU A 182 -16.32 10.79 5.44
N PHE A 183 -15.79 9.66 5.89
CA PHE A 183 -15.99 8.34 5.32
C PHE A 183 -16.63 7.40 6.33
N GLN A 184 -17.66 6.69 5.92
CA GLN A 184 -18.31 5.66 6.72
C GLN A 184 -17.95 4.28 6.19
N ILE A 185 -17.34 3.47 7.03
CA ILE A 185 -17.06 2.05 6.77
C ILE A 185 -18.24 1.22 7.29
N SER A 186 -18.78 0.36 6.43
CA SER A 186 -19.85 -0.58 6.76
C SER A 186 -19.68 -1.87 6.00
N LEU A 187 -20.36 -2.95 6.42
CA LEU A 187 -20.49 -4.15 5.61
C LEU A 187 -20.98 -3.80 4.20
N ALA A 188 -20.37 -4.42 3.20
CA ALA A 188 -20.88 -4.36 1.84
C ALA A 188 -22.16 -5.20 1.78
N GLU A 189 -23.25 -4.66 1.22
CA GLU A 189 -24.45 -5.47 1.03
C GLU A 189 -24.18 -6.53 -0.03
N THR A 190 -24.10 -7.79 0.39
CA THR A 190 -24.06 -8.93 -0.52
C THR A 190 -25.46 -9.14 -1.07
N GLY A 191 -25.71 -8.73 -2.32
CA GLY A 191 -26.86 -9.24 -3.05
C GLY A 191 -26.65 -10.73 -3.30
N ASP A 192 -27.37 -11.59 -2.55
CA ASP A 192 -27.67 -13.03 -2.74
C ASP A 192 -26.67 -13.91 -3.54
N GLY A 193 -25.38 -13.63 -3.43
CA GLY A 193 -24.29 -14.36 -4.06
C GLY A 193 -23.02 -14.03 -3.32
N GLU A 194 -22.30 -15.06 -2.87
CA GLU A 194 -21.01 -14.93 -2.20
C GLU A 194 -20.05 -14.11 -3.06
N ALA A 195 -19.88 -12.82 -2.74
CA ALA A 195 -18.84 -11.99 -3.31
C ALA A 195 -17.51 -12.48 -2.74
N GLU A 196 -16.81 -13.29 -3.52
CA GLU A 196 -15.46 -13.74 -3.21
C GLU A 196 -14.56 -12.52 -2.98
N ARG A 197 -13.77 -12.54 -1.88
CA ARG A 197 -12.77 -11.50 -1.58
C ARG A 197 -11.93 -11.27 -2.83
N PRO A 198 -11.66 -10.02 -3.26
CA PRO A 198 -10.69 -9.79 -4.32
C PRO A 198 -9.31 -10.27 -3.85
N LYS A 199 -8.95 -11.48 -4.25
CA LYS A 199 -7.60 -12.05 -4.07
C LYS A 199 -6.72 -11.38 -5.11
N VAL A 200 -6.01 -10.32 -4.71
CA VAL A 200 -4.94 -9.78 -5.56
C VAL A 200 -3.70 -10.65 -5.34
N ASP A 201 -3.58 -11.74 -6.11
CA ASP A 201 -2.35 -12.52 -6.19
C ASP A 201 -1.32 -11.73 -7.03
N LEU A 202 -0.45 -10.95 -6.37
CA LEU A 202 0.62 -10.15 -7.01
C LEU A 202 1.74 -10.97 -7.70
N LYS A 203 1.55 -12.27 -7.94
CA LYS A 203 2.58 -13.16 -8.50
C LYS A 203 2.65 -13.21 -10.03
N ASP A 204 1.71 -12.58 -10.72
CA ASP A 204 1.59 -12.69 -12.19
C ASP A 204 1.95 -11.40 -12.96
N VAL A 205 2.58 -10.40 -12.31
CA VAL A 205 3.12 -9.19 -12.99
C VAL A 205 4.57 -9.40 -13.44
N ASP A 206 4.90 -10.60 -13.90
CA ASP A 206 6.12 -10.91 -14.66
C ASP A 206 5.71 -11.73 -15.89
N GLY A 207 5.02 -11.07 -16.81
CA GLY A 207 4.57 -11.64 -18.06
C GLY A 207 4.82 -10.67 -19.20
N GLY A 208 5.95 -10.83 -19.88
CA GLY A 208 6.22 -10.16 -21.14
C GLY A 208 5.14 -10.49 -22.16
N ALA A 209 4.22 -9.56 -22.37
CA ALA A 209 3.31 -9.59 -23.51
C ALA A 209 3.94 -8.79 -24.65
N GLU A 210 4.55 -9.51 -25.60
CA GLU A 210 4.91 -8.98 -26.90
C GLU A 210 3.64 -8.44 -27.59
N LEU A 211 3.52 -7.12 -27.67
CA LEU A 211 2.55 -6.46 -28.53
C LEU A 211 3.02 -6.58 -29.99
N LYS A 212 2.59 -7.63 -30.68
CA LYS A 212 2.59 -7.69 -32.14
C LYS A 212 1.45 -6.83 -32.68
N GLY A 213 1.79 -5.63 -33.13
CA GLY A 213 0.93 -4.75 -33.92
C GLY A 213 1.78 -3.96 -34.90
N GLU A 214 1.76 -4.38 -36.16
CA GLU A 214 2.43 -3.69 -37.27
C GLU A 214 1.88 -2.26 -37.42
N VAL A 215 2.76 -1.26 -37.30
CA VAL A 215 2.48 0.10 -37.75
C VAL A 215 3.51 0.46 -38.81
N LYS A 216 3.03 0.73 -40.03
CA LYS A 216 3.85 1.13 -41.19
C LYS A 216 4.56 2.48 -40.93
N PRO A 217 5.81 2.67 -41.37
CA PRO A 217 6.53 3.93 -41.18
C PRO A 217 6.12 4.97 -42.22
N GLY A 218 5.71 6.15 -41.73
CA GLY A 218 5.67 7.40 -42.50
C GLY A 218 7.05 8.08 -42.46
N THR A 219 7.50 8.49 -43.63
CA THR A 219 8.81 9.07 -43.95
C THR A 219 9.02 10.53 -43.50
N GLY A 220 10.28 10.84 -43.15
CA GLY A 220 10.89 12.19 -43.14
C GLY A 220 11.41 12.59 -41.75
N GLY A 221 12.65 12.99 -41.50
CA GLY A 221 13.83 13.29 -42.32
C GLY A 221 14.68 14.34 -41.58
N GLY A 222 15.99 14.10 -41.41
CA GLY A 222 17.04 15.06 -40.95
C GLY A 222 17.51 14.86 -39.50
N SER A 223 18.66 14.22 -39.20
CA SER A 223 20.06 14.74 -39.19
C SER A 223 20.25 15.96 -38.28
N THR A 224 21.19 16.08 -37.32
CA THR A 224 22.50 15.44 -37.09
C THR A 224 23.03 15.88 -35.72
N ASP A 225 23.80 14.98 -35.07
CA ASP A 225 24.98 15.16 -34.21
C ASP A 225 25.08 16.32 -33.20
N SER A 226 25.36 15.97 -31.93
CA SER A 226 26.61 16.38 -31.26
C SER A 226 26.89 15.59 -29.98
N LYS A 227 28.11 15.07 -29.92
CA LYS A 227 28.80 14.46 -28.77
C LYS A 227 29.19 15.51 -27.73
N SER A 228 29.21 15.15 -26.44
CA SER A 228 30.25 15.55 -25.47
C SER A 228 30.04 14.75 -24.18
N ALA A 229 30.85 13.72 -23.90
CA ALA A 229 32.16 13.73 -23.24
C ALA A 229 32.04 13.50 -21.73
N ILE A 230 32.58 12.35 -21.36
CA ILE A 230 32.80 11.80 -20.03
C ILE A 230 33.94 12.58 -19.34
N GLY A 231 33.76 12.89 -18.06
CA GLY A 231 34.81 13.34 -17.16
C GLY A 231 34.90 12.40 -15.95
N THR A 232 35.92 11.55 -15.95
CA THR A 232 36.27 10.63 -14.87
C THR A 232 37.09 11.36 -13.81
N SER A 233 36.83 11.13 -12.52
CA SER A 233 37.90 11.19 -11.51
C SER A 233 37.67 10.12 -10.44
N GLN A 234 38.73 9.36 -10.21
CA GLN A 234 38.85 8.28 -9.25
C GLN A 234 39.22 8.85 -7.87
N GLY A 235 38.73 8.21 -6.82
CA GLY A 235 39.22 8.35 -5.46
C GLY A 235 38.89 7.08 -4.69
N ALA A 236 39.90 6.26 -4.43
CA ALA A 236 39.82 5.02 -3.68
C ALA A 236 39.93 5.27 -2.17
N SER A 237 39.13 4.57 -1.39
CA SER A 237 39.51 4.13 -0.04
C SER A 237 38.72 2.89 0.34
N GLU A 238 39.43 1.77 0.49
CA GLU A 238 38.96 0.53 1.08
C GLU A 238 38.54 0.79 2.54
N ASP A 239 37.45 0.19 3.00
CA ASP A 239 37.40 -0.24 4.39
C ASP A 239 36.50 -1.47 4.60
N GLN A 240 37.08 -2.41 5.33
CA GLN A 240 36.66 -3.79 5.47
C GLN A 240 35.68 -3.96 6.64
N THR A 241 34.37 -3.92 6.39
CA THR A 241 33.37 -4.36 7.40
C THR A 241 32.11 -5.02 6.82
N GLY A 242 32.05 -5.29 5.51
CA GLY A 242 30.79 -5.64 4.83
C GLY A 242 30.43 -7.13 4.69
N GLN A 243 31.27 -8.07 5.13
CA GLN A 243 31.08 -9.50 4.82
C GLN A 243 30.21 -10.29 5.80
N SER A 244 30.02 -9.84 7.05
CA SER A 244 29.18 -10.57 8.02
C SER A 244 27.68 -10.33 7.79
N ASP A 245 27.31 -9.11 7.41
CA ASP A 245 25.91 -8.69 7.38
C ASP A 245 25.20 -9.13 6.08
N THR A 246 25.94 -9.24 4.97
CA THR A 246 25.41 -9.78 3.71
C THR A 246 25.08 -11.26 3.82
N ALA A 247 25.90 -12.06 4.50
CA ALA A 247 25.67 -13.48 4.69
C ALA A 247 24.44 -13.77 5.59
N GLU A 248 24.17 -12.93 6.59
CA GLU A 248 22.98 -13.06 7.44
C GLU A 248 21.69 -12.64 6.72
N ILE A 249 21.77 -11.63 5.86
CA ILE A 249 20.64 -11.17 5.02
C ILE A 249 20.30 -12.22 3.95
N ASP A 250 21.30 -12.77 3.26
CA ASP A 250 21.10 -13.79 2.24
C ASP A 250 20.54 -15.09 2.84
N ALA A 251 20.99 -15.48 4.03
CA ALA A 251 20.42 -16.61 4.78
C ALA A 251 18.96 -16.36 5.21
N GLY A 252 18.60 -15.10 5.50
CA GLY A 252 17.22 -14.69 5.79
C GLY A 252 16.29 -14.82 4.58
N VAL A 253 16.78 -14.38 3.41
CA VAL A 253 16.06 -14.46 2.13
C VAL A 253 15.87 -15.91 1.69
N GLU A 254 16.90 -16.75 1.83
CA GLU A 254 16.83 -18.18 1.48
C GLU A 254 15.85 -18.94 2.39
N LYS A 255 15.81 -18.59 3.69
CA LYS A 255 14.86 -19.17 4.65
C LYS A 255 13.41 -18.75 4.34
N ALA A 256 13.18 -17.50 3.96
CA ALA A 256 11.88 -17.01 3.53
C ALA A 256 11.39 -17.71 2.25
N ALA A 257 12.29 -17.90 1.26
CA ALA A 257 11.99 -18.65 0.04
C ALA A 257 11.65 -20.12 0.30
N ARG A 258 12.30 -20.76 1.28
CA ARG A 258 12.03 -22.14 1.69
C ARG A 258 10.66 -22.29 2.36
N ILE A 259 10.26 -21.31 3.18
CA ILE A 259 8.93 -21.27 3.81
C ILE A 259 7.84 -21.02 2.75
N ALA A 260 8.09 -20.14 1.78
CA ALA A 260 7.18 -19.90 0.66
C ALA A 260 6.96 -21.15 -0.19
N LYS A 261 8.02 -21.89 -0.52
CA LYS A 261 7.93 -23.18 -1.24
C LYS A 261 7.20 -24.26 -0.44
N HIS A 262 7.40 -24.31 0.88
CA HIS A 262 6.74 -25.29 1.75
C HIS A 262 5.24 -25.03 1.87
N LYS A 263 4.82 -23.75 1.93
CA LYS A 263 3.41 -23.36 1.85
C LYS A 263 2.81 -23.70 0.49
N GLN A 264 3.51 -23.42 -0.62
CA GLN A 264 3.04 -23.77 -1.97
C GLN A 264 2.85 -25.29 -2.16
N HIS A 265 3.75 -26.11 -1.61
CA HIS A 265 3.64 -27.56 -1.66
C HIS A 265 2.52 -28.12 -0.75
N PHE A 266 2.24 -27.47 0.38
CA PHE A 266 1.11 -27.80 1.27
C PHE A 266 -0.23 -27.52 0.57
N TRP A 267 -0.36 -26.39 -0.12
CA TRP A 267 -1.58 -26.01 -0.85
C TRP A 267 -1.82 -26.86 -2.11
N ASN A 268 -0.76 -27.28 -2.82
CA ASN A 268 -0.90 -28.19 -3.96
C ASN A 268 -1.34 -29.61 -3.57
N LYS A 269 -1.15 -30.01 -2.31
CA LYS A 269 -1.65 -31.29 -1.77
C LYS A 269 -3.16 -31.27 -1.53
N PHE A 270 -3.74 -30.09 -1.27
CA PHE A 270 -5.18 -29.91 -1.03
C PHE A 270 -6.01 -29.60 -2.29
N LYS A 271 -5.36 -29.34 -3.44
CA LYS A 271 -6.03 -29.18 -4.74
C LYS A 271 -6.19 -30.50 -5.53
N LYS A 272 -5.90 -31.65 -4.92
CA LYS A 272 -5.87 -32.96 -5.60
C LYS A 272 -6.86 -33.99 -5.05
N GLU A 273 -7.86 -33.56 -4.30
CA GLU A 273 -9.09 -34.32 -3.99
C GLU A 273 -10.30 -33.56 -4.56
#